data_AF-A0A3A8M701-F1
#
_entry.id   AF-A0A3A8M701-F1
#
_cell.length_a   1.000
_cell.length_b   1.000
_cell.length_c   1.000
_cell.angle_alpha   90.00
_cell.angle_beta   90.00
_cell.angle_gamma   90.00
#
_symmetry.space_group_name_H-M   'P 1'
#
loop_
_entity.id
_entity.type
_entity.pdbx_description
1 polymer ?
#
loop_
_entity_poly.entity_id
_entity_poly.type
_entity_poly.pdbx_seq_one_letter_code
_entity_poly.pdbx_strand_id
1 'polypeptide(L)'
;AYNRWSDIKLPDFLSLFGGKRFVPIATGFFCLVLAAIFGYVWPPVQHAIHAGGEWIVSAGALGSGIFGFINRLLIPTGLHQVLNTIAWFQIGEFTNAAGTVFHGDINRFYAGDGTAGMFMSGFFPIMMFGLPGAALAMYFAAPKE
;
A
#
# COMPACT_ATOMS: atom_id res chain seq x y z
N ALA A 1 -21.22 -7.49 -7.68
CA ALA A 1 -22.14 -7.26 -8.81
C ALA A 1 -22.38 -8.54 -9.62
N TYR A 2 -21.34 -9.14 -10.21
CA TYR A 2 -21.47 -10.28 -11.13
C TYR A 2 -22.27 -11.48 -10.57
N ASN A 3 -21.87 -12.03 -9.42
CA ASN A 3 -22.52 -13.20 -8.81
C ASN A 3 -24.02 -13.01 -8.47
N ARG A 4 -24.50 -11.76 -8.45
CA ARG A 4 -25.90 -11.43 -8.12
C ARG A 4 -26.74 -11.11 -9.36
N TRP A 5 -26.13 -10.61 -10.42
CA TRP A 5 -26.84 -10.00 -11.55
C TRP A 5 -26.52 -10.61 -12.92
N SER A 6 -25.68 -11.64 -12.99
CA SER A 6 -25.32 -12.31 -14.25
C SER A 6 -26.51 -12.91 -15.01
N ASP A 7 -27.57 -13.29 -14.29
CA ASP A 7 -28.74 -13.99 -14.82
C ASP A 7 -30.05 -13.21 -14.58
N ILE A 8 -29.94 -11.90 -14.34
CA ILE A 8 -31.11 -11.05 -14.09
C ILE A 8 -32.02 -11.00 -15.32
N LYS A 9 -33.32 -11.24 -15.10
CA LYS A 9 -34.35 -11.06 -16.11
C LYS A 9 -35.01 -9.70 -15.91
N LEU A 10 -34.94 -8.86 -16.94
CA LEU A 10 -35.60 -7.56 -16.98
C LEU A 10 -36.93 -7.66 -17.74
N PRO A 11 -37.87 -6.74 -17.52
CA PRO A 11 -39.09 -6.64 -18.31
C PRO A 11 -38.80 -6.52 -19.81
N ASP A 12 -39.73 -6.91 -20.68
CA ASP A 12 -39.49 -7.06 -22.13
C ASP A 12 -38.92 -5.79 -22.80
N PHE A 13 -39.35 -4.60 -22.36
CA PHE A 13 -38.84 -3.32 -22.88
C PHE A 13 -37.37 -3.01 -22.50
N LEU A 14 -36.81 -3.69 -21.50
CA LEU A 14 -35.40 -3.59 -21.08
C LEU A 14 -34.63 -4.91 -21.27
N SER A 15 -35.24 -5.90 -21.91
CA SER A 15 -34.65 -7.24 -22.12
C SER A 15 -33.27 -7.21 -22.79
N LEU A 16 -32.99 -6.19 -23.61
CA LEU A 16 -31.70 -5.93 -24.24
C LEU A 16 -30.53 -5.86 -23.25
N PHE A 17 -30.78 -5.31 -22.05
CA PHE A 17 -29.81 -5.10 -20.99
C PHE A 17 -29.77 -6.25 -19.98
N GLY A 18 -30.61 -7.28 -20.13
CA GLY A 18 -30.69 -8.41 -19.20
C GLY A 18 -29.44 -9.30 -19.18
N GLY A 19 -29.36 -10.14 -18.15
CA GLY A 19 -28.25 -11.07 -17.94
C GLY A 19 -26.89 -10.37 -17.76
N LYS A 20 -25.82 -10.94 -18.31
CA LYS A 20 -24.43 -10.47 -18.11
C LYS A 20 -24.18 -9.03 -18.55
N ARG A 21 -24.99 -8.49 -19.47
CA ARG A 21 -24.90 -7.09 -19.95
C ARG A 21 -25.33 -6.08 -18.88
N PHE A 22 -26.17 -6.49 -17.93
CA PHE A 22 -26.58 -5.65 -16.82
C PHE A 22 -25.44 -5.42 -15.82
N VAL A 23 -24.52 -6.39 -15.70
CA VAL A 23 -23.47 -6.37 -14.67
C VAL A 23 -22.57 -5.12 -14.79
N PRO A 24 -22.02 -4.75 -15.96
CA PRO A 24 -21.26 -3.52 -16.10
C PRO A 24 -22.07 -2.26 -15.78
N ILE A 25 -23.35 -2.19 -16.17
CA ILE A 25 -24.23 -1.03 -15.93
C ILE A 25 -24.43 -0.83 -14.42
N ALA A 26 -24.83 -1.89 -13.73
CA ALA A 26 -25.04 -1.84 -12.28
C ALA A 26 -23.73 -1.59 -11.52
N THR A 27 -22.62 -2.16 -12.00
CA THR A 27 -21.29 -1.90 -11.43
C THR A 27 -20.89 -0.44 -11.61
N GLY A 28 -21.10 0.15 -12.79
CA GLY A 28 -20.82 1.55 -13.06
C GLY A 28 -21.60 2.49 -12.15
N PHE A 29 -22.91 2.25 -11.99
CA PHE A 29 -23.74 3.03 -11.07
C PHE A 29 -23.27 2.90 -9.62
N PHE A 30 -22.95 1.69 -9.17
CA PHE A 30 -22.42 1.46 -7.82
C PHE A 30 -21.07 2.14 -7.62
N CYS A 31 -20.17 2.06 -8.60
CA CYS A 31 -18.88 2.75 -8.57
C CYS A 31 -19.04 4.28 -8.54
N LEU A 32 -20.05 4.84 -9.21
CA LEU A 32 -20.33 6.28 -9.15
C LEU A 32 -20.75 6.73 -7.75
N VAL A 33 -21.62 5.94 -7.09
CA VAL A 33 -21.99 6.20 -5.69
C VAL A 33 -20.78 6.06 -4.77
N LEU A 34 -19.98 5.01 -4.93
CA LEU A 34 -18.74 4.85 -4.16
C LEU A 34 -17.77 6.00 -4.41
N ALA A 35 -17.61 6.46 -5.65
CA ALA A 35 -16.72 7.57 -5.98
C ALA A 35 -17.15 8.86 -5.28
N ALA A 36 -18.45 9.15 -5.21
CA ALA A 36 -18.96 10.30 -4.46
C ALA A 36 -18.65 10.18 -2.94
N ILE A 37 -18.83 9.00 -2.37
CA ILE A 37 -18.54 8.73 -0.95
C ILE A 37 -17.04 8.86 -0.68
N PHE A 38 -16.21 8.14 -1.44
CA PHE A 38 -14.76 8.16 -1.28
C PHE A 38 -14.16 9.53 -1.60
N GLY A 39 -14.76 10.32 -2.49
CA GLY A 39 -14.33 11.70 -2.74
C GLY A 39 -14.36 12.58 -1.49
N TYR A 40 -15.27 12.31 -0.55
CA TYR A 40 -15.36 13.02 0.72
C TYR A 40 -14.61 12.33 1.86
N VAL A 41 -14.62 10.99 1.88
CA VAL A 41 -14.03 10.19 2.98
C VAL A 41 -12.53 9.98 2.83
N TRP A 42 -12.02 9.88 1.59
CA TRP A 42 -10.61 9.62 1.32
C TRP A 42 -9.66 10.78 1.67
N PRO A 43 -9.97 12.07 1.40
CA PRO A 43 -9.04 13.15 1.68
C PRO A 43 -8.56 13.21 3.14
N PRO A 44 -9.42 13.09 4.18
CA PRO A 44 -8.96 13.01 5.56
C PRO A 44 -8.02 11.83 5.83
N VAL A 45 -8.30 10.66 5.25
CA VAL A 45 -7.45 9.47 5.37
C VAL A 45 -6.09 9.71 4.70
N GLN A 46 -6.08 10.30 3.51
CA GLN A 46 -4.85 10.68 2.80
C GLN A 46 -4.01 11.66 3.61
N HIS A 47 -4.65 12.67 4.24
CA HIS A 47 -3.95 13.61 5.12
C HIS A 47 -3.34 12.92 6.34
N ALA A 48 -4.07 12.01 6.98
CA ALA A 48 -3.54 11.24 8.11
C ALA A 48 -2.34 10.37 7.71
N ILE A 49 -2.41 9.72 6.53
CA ILE A 49 -1.30 8.92 5.98
C ILE A 49 -0.09 9.82 5.68
N HIS A 50 -0.30 10.98 5.08
CA HIS A 50 0.78 11.92 4.77
C HIS A 50 1.47 12.45 6.03
N ALA A 51 0.69 12.94 7.01
CA ALA A 51 1.21 13.44 8.27
C ALA A 51 1.93 12.34 9.08
N GLY A 52 1.36 11.13 9.13
CA GLY A 52 2.02 9.97 9.74
C GLY A 52 3.33 9.63 9.03
N GLY A 53 3.36 9.76 7.71
CA GLY A 53 4.54 9.56 6.88
C GLY A 53 5.68 10.54 7.16
N GLU A 54 5.37 11.83 7.21
CA GLU A 54 6.33 12.88 7.58
C GLU A 54 6.86 12.68 9.00
N TRP A 55 5.99 12.31 9.93
CA TRP A 55 6.39 12.00 11.30
C TRP A 55 7.38 10.83 11.35
N ILE A 56 7.13 9.73 10.62
CA ILE A 56 8.03 8.57 10.55
C ILE A 56 9.42 8.98 10.02
N VAL A 57 9.49 9.85 9.00
CA VAL A 57 10.78 10.37 8.51
C VAL A 57 11.51 11.15 9.59
N SER A 58 10.81 12.04 10.27
CA SER A 58 11.41 12.88 11.32
C SER A 58 11.88 12.07 12.53
N ALA A 59 11.26 10.91 12.80
CA ALA A 59 11.56 10.05 13.93
C ALA A 59 12.80 9.15 13.75
N GLY A 60 13.46 9.18 12.57
CA GLY A 60 14.70 8.45 12.31
C GLY A 60 14.61 6.95 12.58
N ALA A 61 15.53 6.40 13.38
CA ALA A 61 15.60 4.97 13.67
C ALA A 61 14.32 4.38 14.30
N LEU A 62 13.67 5.13 15.20
CA LEU A 62 12.40 4.73 15.79
C LEU A 62 11.29 4.68 14.73
N GLY A 63 11.24 5.68 13.85
CA GLY A 63 10.33 5.73 12.72
C GLY A 63 10.50 4.54 11.78
N SER A 64 11.73 4.19 11.42
CA SER A 64 12.04 3.01 10.61
C SER A 64 11.59 1.71 11.27
N GLY A 65 11.76 1.58 12.59
CA GLY A 65 11.25 0.43 13.36
C GLY A 65 9.72 0.30 13.33
N ILE A 66 9.00 1.40 13.55
CA ILE A 66 7.53 1.45 13.50
C ILE A 66 7.03 1.17 12.08
N PHE A 67 7.66 1.75 11.07
CA PHE A 67 7.37 1.46 9.67
C PHE A 67 7.53 -0.03 9.37
N GLY A 68 8.66 -0.63 9.77
CA GLY A 68 8.90 -2.06 9.60
C GLY A 68 7.82 -2.92 10.27
N PHE A 69 7.44 -2.58 11.50
CA PHE A 69 6.39 -3.29 12.24
C PHE A 69 5.03 -3.22 11.53
N ILE A 70 4.57 -2.02 11.17
CA ILE A 70 3.29 -1.81 10.47
C ILE A 70 3.32 -2.50 9.10
N ASN A 71 4.45 -2.40 8.39
CA ASN A 71 4.63 -3.06 7.11
C ASN A 71 4.39 -4.57 7.21
N ARG A 72 4.91 -5.22 8.26
CA ARG A 72 4.70 -6.66 8.47
C ARG A 72 3.27 -7.01 8.86
N LEU A 73 2.64 -6.18 9.70
CA LEU A 73 1.25 -6.39 10.09
C LEU A 73 0.29 -6.31 8.89
N LEU A 74 0.62 -5.52 7.88
CA LEU A 74 -0.17 -5.33 6.66
C LEU A 74 0.19 -6.30 5.51
N ILE A 75 1.08 -7.27 5.73
CA ILE A 75 1.38 -8.31 4.74
C ILE A 75 0.13 -9.14 4.38
N PRO A 76 -0.65 -9.67 5.34
CA PRO A 76 -1.78 -10.56 5.05
C PRO A 76 -2.89 -9.92 4.21
N THR A 77 -3.02 -8.59 4.26
CA THR A 77 -4.02 -7.84 3.50
C THR A 77 -3.50 -7.28 2.18
N GLY A 78 -2.19 -7.35 1.93
CA GLY A 78 -1.54 -6.70 0.78
C GLY A 78 -1.33 -5.18 0.92
N LEU A 79 -1.88 -4.56 1.97
CA LEU A 79 -1.82 -3.09 2.16
C LEU A 79 -0.41 -2.55 2.43
N HIS A 80 0.53 -3.41 2.81
CA HIS A 80 1.94 -3.06 2.93
C HIS A 80 2.52 -2.45 1.64
N GLN A 81 1.96 -2.77 0.46
CA GLN A 81 2.39 -2.17 -0.80
C GLN A 81 2.04 -0.69 -0.90
N VAL A 82 0.87 -0.29 -0.39
CA VAL A 82 0.50 1.14 -0.33
C VAL A 82 1.50 1.87 0.57
N LEU A 83 1.80 1.30 1.73
CA LEU A 83 2.78 1.86 2.66
C LEU A 83 4.19 1.95 2.03
N ASN A 84 4.64 0.91 1.33
CA ASN A 84 5.90 0.90 0.59
C ASN A 84 5.94 2.00 -0.46
N THR A 85 4.91 2.11 -1.31
CA THR A 85 4.87 3.11 -2.38
C THR A 85 5.03 4.52 -1.81
N ILE A 86 4.34 4.81 -0.71
CA ILE A 86 4.40 6.13 -0.09
C ILE A 86 5.79 6.37 0.54
N ALA A 87 6.32 5.43 1.32
CA ALA A 87 7.63 5.59 1.94
C ALA A 87 8.78 5.70 0.91
N TRP A 88 8.76 4.84 -0.11
CA TRP A 88 9.84 4.74 -1.08
C TRP A 88 9.82 5.83 -2.14
N PHE A 89 8.63 6.35 -2.51
CA PHE A 89 8.49 7.25 -3.66
C PHE A 89 7.80 8.59 -3.38
N GLN A 90 7.21 8.82 -2.21
CA GLN A 90 6.40 10.03 -1.97
C GLN A 90 6.83 10.81 -0.72
N ILE A 91 7.21 10.12 0.34
CA ILE A 91 7.47 10.74 1.65
C ILE A 91 8.86 11.40 1.70
N GLY A 92 8.87 12.62 2.24
CA GLY A 92 10.06 13.44 2.43
C GLY A 92 10.54 14.10 1.13
N GLU A 93 11.24 15.22 1.31
CA GLU A 93 11.70 16.09 0.22
C GLU A 93 13.21 16.33 0.36
N PHE A 94 13.92 16.27 -0.76
CA PHE A 94 15.33 16.66 -0.83
C PHE A 94 15.59 17.47 -2.09
N THR A 95 16.15 18.66 -1.93
CA THR A 95 16.60 19.48 -3.05
C THR A 95 18.10 19.35 -3.19
N ASN A 96 18.58 18.89 -4.35
CA ASN A 96 20.01 18.75 -4.61
C ASN A 96 20.68 20.10 -4.91
N ALA A 97 22.01 20.11 -5.06
CA ALA A 97 22.78 21.32 -5.38
C ALA A 97 22.40 21.98 -6.73
N ALA A 98 21.73 21.25 -7.63
CA ALA A 98 21.24 21.76 -8.91
C ALA A 98 19.82 22.35 -8.83
N GLY A 99 19.19 22.36 -7.65
CA GLY A 99 17.83 22.86 -7.43
C GLY A 99 16.73 21.87 -7.83
N THR A 100 17.06 20.62 -8.13
CA THR A 100 16.07 19.58 -8.44
C THR A 100 15.52 18.96 -7.15
N VAL A 101 14.20 18.90 -7.04
CA VAL A 101 13.49 18.32 -5.89
C VAL A 101 13.22 16.83 -6.11
N PHE A 102 13.60 16.00 -5.14
CA PHE A 102 13.39 14.55 -5.11
C PHE A 102 12.47 14.17 -3.96
N HIS A 103 11.56 13.22 -4.22
CA HIS A 103 10.60 12.71 -3.24
C HIS A 103 10.75 11.20 -3.06
N GLY A 104 10.52 10.75 -1.82
CA GLY A 104 10.60 9.34 -1.44
C GLY A 104 12.01 8.87 -1.11
N ASP A 105 12.10 7.90 -0.21
CA ASP A 105 13.35 7.37 0.35
C ASP A 105 14.34 6.91 -0.74
N ILE A 106 13.85 6.27 -1.80
CA ILE A 106 14.68 5.72 -2.88
C ILE A 106 15.33 6.84 -3.69
N ASN A 107 14.52 7.77 -4.18
CA ASN A 107 15.01 8.82 -5.08
C ASN A 107 15.91 9.80 -4.33
N ARG A 108 15.57 10.11 -3.07
CA ARG A 108 16.41 10.94 -2.19
C ARG A 108 17.77 10.29 -1.95
N PHE A 109 17.79 8.99 -1.65
CA PHE A 109 19.04 8.24 -1.46
C PHE A 109 19.92 8.28 -2.72
N TYR A 110 19.35 8.02 -3.91
CA TYR A 110 20.10 8.10 -5.17
C TYR A 110 20.56 9.52 -5.53
N ALA A 111 19.85 10.55 -5.07
CA ALA A 111 20.24 11.95 -5.23
C ALA A 111 21.33 12.40 -4.24
N GLY A 112 21.78 11.53 -3.32
CA GLY A 112 22.86 11.80 -2.37
C GLY A 112 22.39 12.33 -1.01
N ASP A 113 21.10 12.20 -0.67
CA ASP A 113 20.60 12.55 0.66
C ASP A 113 21.09 11.55 1.72
N GLY A 114 21.98 12.00 2.61
CA GLY A 114 22.54 11.18 3.69
C GLY A 114 21.55 10.79 4.80
N THR A 115 20.33 11.33 4.78
CA THR A 115 19.26 10.98 5.72
C THR A 115 18.25 9.98 5.16
N ALA A 116 18.35 9.67 3.86
CA ALA A 116 17.50 8.72 3.16
C ALA A 116 18.12 7.31 3.14
N GLY A 117 17.32 6.32 2.75
CA GLY A 117 17.71 4.90 2.67
C GLY A 117 17.48 4.11 3.97
N MET A 118 16.97 4.75 5.03
CA MET A 118 16.69 4.07 6.30
C MET A 118 15.50 3.10 6.19
N PHE A 119 14.52 3.36 5.32
CA PHE A 119 13.37 2.46 5.17
C PHE A 119 13.71 1.25 4.29
N MET A 120 14.59 1.43 3.30
CA MET A 120 15.14 0.31 2.53
C MET A 120 16.10 -0.54 3.35
N SER A 121 17.06 0.10 4.04
CA SER A 121 18.15 -0.63 4.69
C SER A 121 17.66 -1.55 5.81
N GLY A 122 16.60 -1.17 6.53
CA GLY A 122 15.97 -2.00 7.55
C GLY A 122 15.41 -3.34 7.05
N PHE A 123 15.17 -3.48 5.74
CA PHE A 123 14.66 -4.74 5.17
C PHE A 123 15.77 -5.76 4.91
N PHE A 124 17.00 -5.33 4.61
CA PHE A 124 18.07 -6.28 4.26
C PHE A 124 18.39 -7.27 5.38
N PRO A 125 18.59 -6.86 6.65
CA PRO A 125 18.88 -7.82 7.73
C PRO A 125 17.74 -8.83 7.93
N ILE A 126 16.49 -8.40 7.77
CA ILE A 126 15.31 -9.25 7.91
C ILE A 126 15.30 -10.32 6.80
N MET A 127 15.56 -9.93 5.55
CA MET A 127 15.52 -10.87 4.43
C MET A 127 16.75 -11.79 4.40
N MET A 128 17.93 -11.28 4.76
CA MET A 128 19.18 -12.03 4.71
C MET A 128 19.36 -12.98 5.88
N PHE A 129 18.89 -12.60 7.08
CA PHE A 129 19.15 -13.36 8.31
C PHE A 129 17.89 -13.68 9.09
N GLY A 130 16.93 -12.76 9.14
CA GLY A 130 15.68 -12.93 9.88
C GLY A 130 14.83 -14.10 9.36
N LEU A 131 14.43 -14.06 8.08
CA LEU A 131 13.60 -15.11 7.49
C LEU A 131 14.31 -16.47 7.42
N PRO A 132 15.59 -16.56 6.97
CA PRO A 132 16.31 -17.83 7.01
C PRO A 132 16.48 -18.37 8.43
N GLY A 133 16.74 -17.52 9.42
CA GLY A 133 16.80 -17.90 10.83
C GLY A 133 15.46 -18.42 11.36
N ALA A 134 14.36 -17.76 11.01
CA ALA A 134 13.01 -18.22 11.38
C ALA A 134 12.69 -19.57 10.74
N ALA A 135 13.01 -19.75 9.46
CA ALA A 135 12.83 -21.02 8.76
C ALA A 135 13.66 -22.15 9.40
N LEU A 136 14.92 -21.87 9.76
CA LEU A 136 15.79 -22.82 10.44
C LEU A 136 15.26 -23.17 11.85
N ALA A 137 14.74 -22.19 12.58
CA ALA A 137 14.12 -22.42 13.89
C ALA A 137 12.86 -23.29 13.76
N MET A 138 12.01 -23.03 12.76
CA MET A 138 10.85 -23.87 12.47
C MET A 138 11.26 -25.30 12.12
N TYR A 139 12.33 -25.48 11.34
CA TYR A 139 12.87 -26.79 11.01
C TYR A 139 13.35 -27.57 12.24
N PHE A 140 14.10 -26.93 13.15
CA PHE A 140 14.55 -27.58 14.38
C PHE A 140 13.44 -27.81 15.41
N ALA A 141 12.37 -27.02 15.38
CA ALA A 141 11.20 -27.20 16.22
C ALA A 141 10.19 -28.22 15.67
N ALA A 142 10.37 -28.67 14.42
CA ALA A 142 9.51 -29.68 13.83
C ALA A 142 9.67 -31.01 14.59
N PRO A 143 8.56 -31.74 14.86
CA PRO A 143 8.64 -33.10 15.39
C PRO A 143 9.52 -33.97 14.49
N LYS A 144 10.30 -34.88 15.10
CA LYS A 144 11.21 -35.77 14.36
C LYS A 144 10.48 -36.91 13.62
N GLU A 145 9.15 -36.91 13.64
CA GLU A 145 8.26 -37.93 13.07
C GLU A 145 7.06 -37.26 12.41
#